data_AF-A0A521PW64-F1
#
_entry.id   AF-A0A521PW64-F1
#
_cell.length_a   1.000
_cell.length_b   1.000
_cell.length_c   1.000
_cell.angle_alpha   90.00
_cell.angle_beta   90.00
_cell.angle_gamma   90.00
#
_symmetry.space_group_name_H-M   'P 1'
#
loop_
_entity.id
_entity.type
_entity.pdbx_description
1 polymer ?
#
loop_
_entity_poly.entity_id
_entity_poly.type
_entity_poly.pdbx_seq_one_letter_code
_entity_poly.pdbx_strand_id
1 'polypeptide(L)'
;MKTKLFALAAFGALIAGPALAREVGGVACATPQPVRCDGEACIAALADLGNATDAKTGRKFFLDYPCDLKPGEKVTFILNLHGAGSVGNWQRHYFPASDYVQKYRLVVATPTAATTSPVRRWDGTADDAYLQNISDFVFDAFGKANIRSMWLAGHSQGGFTSRRIVCSDYFRGKVDGWLSLSGGRIGQAPFVKQFGPPKPDGSPPDPRPAGATPLSADTPPACDFSHIFEVGQWEIESLPATSTWADKYRCGPRIRAKDIVDAKPGHVWDYARAGYKVWGMKARPGTAEVYDYPKCRDGRVVADVVRMDKGHTEGLEPNVTEALIKKIVAAPGGKAQSGGT
;
A
#
# COMPACT_ATOMS: atom_id res chain seq x y z
N MET A 1 -24.28 -10.42 -74.94
CA MET A 1 -23.18 -9.89 -74.10
C MET A 1 -23.79 -9.27 -72.85
N LYS A 2 -23.48 -9.80 -71.66
CA LYS A 2 -23.97 -9.29 -70.37
C LYS A 2 -22.86 -8.49 -69.70
N THR A 3 -23.05 -7.19 -69.56
CA THR A 3 -22.11 -6.27 -68.89
C THR A 3 -22.35 -6.36 -67.38
N LYS A 4 -21.35 -6.80 -66.61
CA LYS A 4 -21.38 -6.79 -65.14
C LYS A 4 -20.68 -5.52 -64.64
N LEU A 5 -21.41 -4.72 -63.88
CA LEU A 5 -20.91 -3.56 -63.15
C LEU A 5 -20.25 -4.04 -61.85
N PHE A 6 -18.96 -3.76 -61.66
CA PHE A 6 -18.27 -3.96 -60.39
C PHE A 6 -18.33 -2.68 -59.57
N ALA A 7 -18.99 -2.73 -58.41
CA ALA A 7 -18.94 -1.68 -57.39
C ALA A 7 -17.71 -1.92 -56.50
N LEU A 8 -16.75 -0.99 -56.52
CA LEU A 8 -15.67 -0.94 -55.52
C LEU A 8 -16.23 -0.31 -54.24
N ALA A 9 -16.30 -1.10 -53.16
CA ALA A 9 -16.51 -0.57 -51.81
C ALA A 9 -15.16 -0.12 -51.23
N ALA A 10 -15.00 1.19 -51.00
CA ALA A 10 -13.86 1.75 -50.30
C ALA A 10 -13.98 1.49 -48.80
N PHE A 11 -13.19 0.55 -48.28
CA PHE A 11 -13.00 0.38 -46.84
C PHE A 11 -12.06 1.49 -46.33
N GLY A 12 -12.63 2.51 -45.70
CA GLY A 12 -11.87 3.50 -44.94
C GLY A 12 -11.31 2.87 -43.67
N ALA A 13 -10.00 2.67 -43.62
CA ALA A 13 -9.30 2.31 -42.39
C ALA A 13 -9.29 3.53 -41.46
N LEU A 14 -10.12 3.50 -40.41
CA LEU A 14 -10.01 4.42 -39.28
C LEU A 14 -8.71 4.11 -38.54
N ILE A 15 -7.69 4.94 -38.75
CA ILE A 15 -6.48 4.95 -37.92
C ILE A 15 -6.90 5.52 -36.56
N ALA A 16 -7.10 4.65 -35.57
CA ALA A 16 -7.28 5.06 -34.19
C ALA A 16 -5.95 5.71 -33.72
N GLY A 17 -5.95 7.03 -33.58
CA GLY A 17 -4.84 7.74 -32.92
C GLY A 17 -4.71 7.28 -31.45
N PRO A 18 -3.52 7.40 -30.85
CA PRO A 18 -3.34 7.09 -29.44
C PRO A 18 -4.30 7.98 -28.63
N ALA A 19 -5.17 7.37 -27.82
CA ALA A 19 -5.97 8.10 -26.86
C ALA A 19 -4.99 8.86 -25.96
N LEU A 20 -4.99 10.20 -26.04
CA LEU A 20 -4.27 11.04 -25.10
C LEU A 20 -4.80 10.69 -23.70
N ALA A 21 -3.92 10.16 -22.85
CA ALA A 21 -4.25 9.79 -21.50
C ALA A 21 -4.85 11.01 -20.79
N ARG A 22 -6.04 10.85 -20.21
CA ARG A 22 -6.74 11.92 -19.51
C ARG A 22 -5.88 12.35 -18.32
N GLU A 23 -5.45 13.61 -18.31
CA GLU A 23 -4.85 14.23 -17.14
C GLU A 23 -5.86 14.21 -15.99
N VAL A 24 -5.41 13.80 -14.80
CA VAL A 24 -6.24 13.72 -13.60
C VAL A 24 -5.63 14.61 -12.51
N GLY A 25 -6.37 15.66 -12.13
CA GLY A 25 -5.96 16.58 -11.05
C GLY A 25 -4.62 17.28 -11.26
N GLY A 26 -4.31 17.71 -12.50
CA GLY A 26 -3.04 18.34 -12.81
C GLY A 26 -1.90 17.35 -13.10
N VAL A 27 -2.14 16.04 -12.98
CA VAL A 27 -1.12 15.02 -13.14
C VAL A 27 -1.19 14.43 -14.53
N ALA A 28 -0.19 14.71 -15.35
CA ALA A 28 0.00 14.01 -16.62
C ALA A 28 0.35 12.54 -16.35
N CYS A 29 -0.37 11.63 -17.01
CA CYS A 29 -0.05 10.22 -16.91
C CYS A 29 1.16 9.86 -17.76
N ALA A 30 2.09 9.05 -17.23
CA ALA A 30 3.27 8.58 -17.96
C ALA A 30 3.30 7.04 -18.08
N THR A 31 3.63 6.54 -19.28
CA THR A 31 3.89 5.10 -19.52
C THR A 31 5.14 4.94 -20.38
N PRO A 32 6.16 4.17 -19.95
CA PRO A 32 6.26 3.51 -18.64
C PRO A 32 6.23 4.54 -17.49
N GLN A 33 5.90 4.07 -16.28
CA GLN A 33 5.98 4.92 -15.09
C GLN A 33 7.42 5.47 -14.94
N PRO A 34 7.60 6.67 -14.38
CA PRO A 34 8.92 7.26 -14.21
C PRO A 34 9.87 6.30 -13.52
N VAL A 35 11.09 6.19 -14.07
CA VAL A 35 12.14 5.32 -13.53
C VAL A 35 12.39 5.69 -12.07
N ARG A 36 12.40 4.68 -11.20
CA ARG A 36 12.74 4.87 -9.80
C ARG A 36 14.24 5.02 -9.63
N CYS A 37 14.60 5.82 -8.65
CA CYS A 37 15.92 5.76 -8.07
C CYS A 37 16.08 4.46 -7.27
N ASP A 38 17.33 4.07 -7.05
CA ASP A 38 17.70 2.94 -6.19
C ASP A 38 18.76 3.36 -5.17
N GLY A 39 18.56 2.92 -3.94
CA GLY A 39 19.45 3.16 -2.81
C GLY A 39 19.78 4.63 -2.59
N GLU A 40 21.05 4.94 -2.37
CA GLU A 40 21.48 6.30 -2.00
C GLU A 40 21.15 7.34 -3.09
N ALA A 41 20.98 6.93 -4.35
CA ALA A 41 20.51 7.81 -5.42
C ALA A 41 19.11 8.37 -5.17
N CYS A 42 18.30 7.72 -4.31
CA CYS A 42 16.98 8.21 -3.94
C CYS A 42 16.97 9.40 -3.01
N ILE A 43 18.06 9.69 -2.29
CA ILE A 43 18.06 10.71 -1.24
C ILE A 43 17.59 12.07 -1.78
N ALA A 44 18.05 12.47 -2.97
CA ALA A 44 17.63 13.73 -3.60
C ALA A 44 16.14 13.73 -3.99
N ALA A 45 15.62 12.59 -4.46
CA ALA A 45 14.22 12.46 -4.87
C ALA A 45 13.24 12.59 -3.68
N LEU A 46 13.67 12.27 -2.45
CA LEU A 46 12.81 12.33 -1.26
C LEU A 46 12.32 13.74 -0.91
N ALA A 47 12.94 14.78 -1.44
CA ALA A 47 12.49 16.17 -1.25
C ALA A 47 11.17 16.47 -1.97
N ASP A 48 10.84 15.73 -3.03
CA ASP A 48 9.57 15.86 -3.72
C ASP A 48 8.44 15.25 -2.88
N LEU A 49 7.39 16.03 -2.63
CA LEU A 49 6.25 15.64 -1.81
C LEU A 49 5.02 15.24 -2.63
N GLY A 50 5.04 15.46 -3.95
CA GLY A 50 3.93 15.05 -4.80
C GLY A 50 3.80 15.77 -6.14
N ASN A 51 3.12 15.10 -7.06
CA ASN A 51 2.71 15.62 -8.38
C ASN A 51 1.28 16.16 -8.38
N ALA A 52 0.48 15.90 -7.34
CA ALA A 52 -0.88 16.41 -7.17
C ALA A 52 -0.98 17.29 -5.91
N THR A 53 -2.03 18.12 -5.84
CA THR A 53 -2.30 19.03 -4.72
C THR A 53 -3.73 18.83 -4.23
N ASP A 54 -3.92 18.63 -2.92
CA ASP A 54 -5.24 18.74 -2.29
C ASP A 54 -5.67 20.20 -2.30
N ALA A 55 -6.68 20.52 -3.10
CA ALA A 55 -7.20 21.88 -3.25
C ALA A 55 -7.71 22.50 -1.94
N LYS A 56 -8.13 21.69 -0.95
CA LYS A 56 -8.66 22.21 0.33
C LYS A 56 -7.57 22.62 1.31
N THR A 57 -6.42 21.94 1.29
CA THR A 57 -5.33 22.18 2.25
C THR A 57 -4.06 22.74 1.61
N GLY A 58 -3.95 22.73 0.29
CA GLY A 58 -2.74 23.08 -0.46
C GLY A 58 -1.61 22.06 -0.33
N ARG A 59 -1.83 20.95 0.37
CA ARG A 59 -0.82 19.92 0.62
C ARG A 59 -0.64 19.02 -0.60
N LYS A 60 0.61 18.63 -0.86
CA LYS A 60 0.98 17.77 -1.99
C LYS A 60 0.93 16.27 -1.65
N PHE A 61 0.57 15.46 -2.64
CA PHE A 61 0.64 14.01 -2.62
C PHE A 61 1.03 13.46 -3.99
N PHE A 62 1.54 12.23 -4.04
CA PHE A 62 1.71 11.52 -5.30
C PHE A 62 0.42 10.84 -5.71
N LEU A 63 0.00 11.03 -6.96
CA LEU A 63 -1.06 10.28 -7.61
C LEU A 63 -0.45 9.49 -8.78
N ASP A 64 -0.63 8.17 -8.74
CA ASP A 64 -0.21 7.24 -9.79
C ASP A 64 -1.42 6.45 -10.28
N TYR A 65 -1.59 6.36 -11.60
CA TYR A 65 -2.75 5.70 -12.20
C TYR A 65 -2.43 5.15 -13.61
N PRO A 66 -3.29 4.27 -14.17
CA PRO A 66 -3.09 3.68 -15.48
C PRO A 66 -3.46 4.70 -16.58
N CYS A 67 -2.57 4.89 -17.56
CA CYS A 67 -2.75 5.90 -18.61
C CYS A 67 -3.73 5.51 -19.71
N ASP A 68 -4.02 4.22 -19.86
CA ASP A 68 -4.90 3.65 -20.88
C ASP A 68 -6.30 3.31 -20.33
N LEU A 69 -6.68 3.88 -19.17
CA LEU A 69 -7.99 3.64 -18.56
C LEU A 69 -9.12 3.99 -19.51
N LYS A 70 -10.00 3.01 -19.74
CA LYS A 70 -11.22 3.21 -20.53
C LYS A 70 -12.33 3.79 -19.66
N PRO A 71 -13.28 4.55 -20.23
CA PRO A 71 -14.48 4.98 -19.52
C PRO A 71 -15.19 3.78 -18.85
N GLY A 72 -15.47 3.89 -17.55
CA GLY A 72 -16.16 2.85 -16.78
C GLY A 72 -15.28 1.67 -16.35
N GLU A 73 -14.00 1.62 -16.75
CA GLU A 73 -13.07 0.58 -16.32
C GLU A 73 -12.88 0.63 -14.80
N LYS A 74 -12.90 -0.56 -14.19
CA LYS A 74 -12.83 -0.69 -12.73
C LYS A 74 -11.39 -0.67 -12.26
N VAL A 75 -11.13 0.07 -11.19
CA VAL A 75 -9.80 0.20 -10.58
C VAL A 75 -9.83 -0.14 -9.09
N THR A 76 -8.69 -0.56 -8.56
CA THR A 76 -8.46 -0.64 -7.11
C THR A 76 -7.73 0.61 -6.64
N PHE A 77 -8.30 1.30 -5.65
CA PHE A 77 -7.66 2.46 -5.03
C PHE A 77 -6.83 2.03 -3.81
N ILE A 78 -5.57 2.46 -3.73
CA ILE A 78 -4.69 2.27 -2.57
C ILE A 78 -4.29 3.65 -2.03
N LEU A 79 -4.63 3.93 -0.77
CA LEU A 79 -4.08 5.06 -0.01
C LEU A 79 -2.86 4.57 0.78
N ASN A 80 -1.66 5.01 0.37
CA ASN A 80 -0.37 4.46 0.77
C ASN A 80 0.37 5.38 1.76
N LEU A 81 0.45 5.00 3.04
CA LEU A 81 0.86 5.86 4.14
C LEU A 81 2.28 5.53 4.64
N HIS A 82 3.13 6.55 4.73
CA HIS A 82 4.52 6.39 5.20
C HIS A 82 4.62 6.14 6.71
N GLY A 83 5.74 5.55 7.15
CA GLY A 83 6.11 5.40 8.57
C GLY A 83 6.65 6.67 9.23
N ALA A 84 6.83 6.64 10.55
CA ALA A 84 7.31 7.81 11.29
C ALA A 84 8.75 8.20 10.90
N GLY A 85 9.03 9.49 10.81
CA GLY A 85 10.30 10.07 10.37
C GLY A 85 10.51 10.09 8.84
N SER A 86 9.56 9.54 8.07
CA SER A 86 9.64 9.42 6.61
C SER A 86 8.72 10.43 5.90
N VAL A 87 8.56 10.30 4.58
CA VAL A 87 7.70 11.11 3.71
C VAL A 87 7.00 10.23 2.68
N GLY A 88 5.99 10.77 1.99
CA GLY A 88 5.23 10.07 0.96
C GLY A 88 6.13 9.49 -0.14
N ASN A 89 7.12 10.22 -0.65
CA ASN A 89 7.97 9.69 -1.71
C ASN A 89 8.83 8.50 -1.25
N TRP A 90 9.29 8.50 0.00
CA TRP A 90 9.99 7.33 0.54
C TRP A 90 9.04 6.12 0.62
N GLN A 91 7.80 6.31 1.07
CA GLN A 91 6.79 5.24 1.06
C GLN A 91 6.46 4.74 -0.34
N ARG A 92 6.39 5.66 -1.31
CA ARG A 92 6.19 5.32 -2.73
C ARG A 92 7.27 4.36 -3.20
N HIS A 93 8.50 4.45 -2.67
CA HIS A 93 9.61 3.54 -2.99
C HIS A 93 9.71 2.32 -2.04
N TYR A 94 9.28 2.45 -0.79
CA TYR A 94 9.26 1.35 0.19
C TYR A 94 8.25 0.28 -0.19
N PHE A 95 7.03 0.70 -0.55
CA PHE A 95 6.00 -0.16 -1.14
C PHE A 95 5.64 0.37 -2.53
N PRO A 96 6.34 -0.08 -3.59
CA PRO A 96 6.24 0.47 -4.92
C PRO A 96 5.00 -0.03 -5.69
N ALA A 97 3.81 0.12 -5.10
CA ALA A 97 2.55 -0.22 -5.77
C ALA A 97 2.31 0.58 -7.06
N SER A 98 2.92 1.76 -7.20
CA SER A 98 2.80 2.56 -8.42
C SER A 98 3.37 1.88 -9.67
N ASP A 99 4.32 0.94 -9.51
CA ASP A 99 4.96 0.21 -10.61
C ASP A 99 3.99 -0.77 -11.29
N TYR A 100 2.88 -1.01 -10.61
CA TYR A 100 1.88 -2.02 -10.93
C TYR A 100 0.55 -1.41 -11.34
N VAL A 101 0.44 -0.08 -11.44
CA VAL A 101 -0.81 0.63 -11.82
C VAL A 101 -1.35 0.13 -13.14
N GLN A 102 -0.48 -0.03 -14.14
CA GLN A 102 -0.89 -0.52 -15.46
C GLN A 102 -1.33 -1.97 -15.41
N LYS A 103 -0.51 -2.84 -14.80
CA LYS A 103 -0.73 -4.28 -14.80
C LYS A 103 -1.98 -4.70 -14.01
N TYR A 104 -2.27 -4.01 -12.91
CA TYR A 104 -3.34 -4.40 -11.98
C TYR A 104 -4.46 -3.37 -11.86
N ARG A 105 -4.48 -2.36 -12.75
CA ARG A 105 -5.47 -1.28 -12.77
C ARG A 105 -5.61 -0.62 -11.39
N LEU A 106 -4.48 -0.15 -10.88
CA LEU A 106 -4.41 0.51 -9.57
C LEU A 106 -4.46 2.03 -9.74
N VAL A 107 -5.17 2.69 -8.84
CA VAL A 107 -4.94 4.11 -8.53
C VAL A 107 -4.25 4.14 -7.17
N VAL A 108 -3.11 4.80 -7.06
CA VAL A 108 -2.32 4.86 -5.82
C VAL A 108 -2.14 6.32 -5.44
N ALA A 109 -2.60 6.70 -4.25
CA ALA A 109 -2.32 8.00 -3.67
C ALA A 109 -1.33 7.83 -2.51
N THR A 110 -0.20 8.54 -2.54
CA THR A 110 0.85 8.47 -1.52
C THR A 110 1.12 9.85 -0.90
N PRO A 111 0.41 10.21 0.17
CA PRO A 111 0.56 11.51 0.85
C PRO A 111 1.73 11.57 1.84
N THR A 112 2.03 12.79 2.28
CA THR A 112 2.97 13.09 3.38
C THR A 112 2.25 13.73 4.56
N ALA A 113 2.50 13.26 5.79
CA ALA A 113 1.93 13.81 7.02
C ALA A 113 2.39 15.25 7.28
N ALA A 114 1.54 16.06 7.93
CA ALA A 114 1.80 17.47 8.20
C ALA A 114 2.73 17.68 9.40
N THR A 115 2.56 16.86 10.44
CA THR A 115 3.38 16.95 11.66
C THR A 115 4.85 16.74 11.31
N THR A 116 5.76 17.57 11.81
CA THR A 116 7.21 17.42 11.55
C THR A 116 8.04 17.23 12.83
N SER A 117 7.51 17.60 13.99
CA SER A 117 8.22 17.58 15.29
C SER A 117 7.50 16.68 16.31
N PRO A 118 8.23 15.88 17.13
CA PRO A 118 9.68 15.71 17.14
C PRO A 118 10.20 14.90 15.93
N VAL A 119 9.31 14.16 15.27
CA VAL A 119 9.55 13.52 13.98
C VAL A 119 8.27 13.59 13.16
N ARG A 120 8.37 13.46 11.84
CA ARG A 120 7.18 13.44 10.99
C ARG A 120 6.32 12.21 11.23
N ARG A 121 5.04 12.41 11.47
CA ARG A 121 4.10 11.34 11.81
C ARG A 121 2.67 11.78 11.49
N TRP A 122 1.82 10.81 11.21
CA TRP A 122 0.39 11.08 11.08
C TRP A 122 -0.21 11.39 12.44
N ASP A 123 -1.01 12.44 12.48
CA ASP A 123 -1.82 12.86 13.60
C ASP A 123 -3.29 13.00 13.19
N GLY A 124 -4.21 12.61 14.07
CA GLY A 124 -5.64 12.62 13.73
C GLY A 124 -6.16 14.03 13.45
N THR A 125 -5.77 15.00 14.29
CA THR A 125 -6.20 16.40 14.15
C THR A 125 -5.56 17.06 12.94
N ALA A 126 -4.29 16.78 12.66
CA ALA A 126 -3.58 17.40 11.54
C ALA A 126 -3.84 16.76 10.17
N ASP A 127 -4.13 15.46 10.12
CA ASP A 127 -4.07 14.69 8.87
C ASP A 127 -5.37 13.99 8.45
N ASP A 128 -6.33 13.71 9.34
CA ASP A 128 -7.49 12.90 8.95
C ASP A 128 -8.32 13.57 7.86
N ALA A 129 -8.60 14.87 7.97
CA ALA A 129 -9.31 15.61 6.93
C ALA A 129 -8.56 15.60 5.60
N TYR A 130 -7.22 15.66 5.62
CA TYR A 130 -6.40 15.59 4.42
C TYR A 130 -6.50 14.21 3.74
N LEU A 131 -6.47 13.13 4.51
CA LEU A 131 -6.63 11.77 3.98
C LEU A 131 -8.03 11.53 3.40
N GLN A 132 -9.05 12.14 4.00
CA GLN A 132 -10.42 12.14 3.48
C GLN A 132 -10.50 12.93 2.17
N ASN A 133 -9.92 14.13 2.10
CA ASN A 133 -9.92 14.96 0.90
C ASN A 133 -9.28 14.25 -0.30
N ILE A 134 -8.15 13.56 -0.10
CA ILE A 134 -7.51 12.77 -1.16
C ILE A 134 -8.42 11.64 -1.62
N SER A 135 -9.09 10.98 -0.67
CA SER A 135 -10.00 9.88 -0.99
C SER A 135 -11.20 10.36 -1.80
N ASP A 136 -11.83 11.47 -1.38
CA ASP A 136 -12.91 12.14 -2.12
C ASP A 136 -12.44 12.53 -3.53
N PHE A 137 -11.27 13.16 -3.63
CA PHE A 137 -10.67 13.54 -4.91
C PHE A 137 -10.54 12.32 -5.85
N VAL A 138 -10.05 11.17 -5.36
CA VAL A 138 -9.93 9.95 -6.17
C VAL A 138 -11.31 9.40 -6.55
N PHE A 139 -12.28 9.39 -5.62
CA PHE A 139 -13.64 8.95 -5.92
C PHE A 139 -14.30 9.82 -6.99
N ASP A 140 -14.12 11.13 -6.93
CA ASP A 140 -14.70 12.07 -7.88
C ASP A 140 -14.00 11.96 -9.25
N ALA A 141 -12.67 11.89 -9.26
CA ALA A 141 -11.88 11.88 -10.49
C ALA A 141 -12.05 10.59 -11.31
N PHE A 142 -12.10 9.44 -10.66
CA PHE A 142 -12.22 8.14 -11.33
C PHE A 142 -13.66 7.60 -11.36
N GLY A 143 -14.55 8.24 -10.60
CA GLY A 143 -15.93 7.83 -10.39
C GLY A 143 -16.05 6.77 -9.31
N LYS A 144 -16.80 7.08 -8.25
CA LYS A 144 -17.07 6.18 -7.11
C LYS A 144 -17.58 4.80 -7.55
N ALA A 145 -18.43 4.76 -8.57
CA ALA A 145 -18.92 3.52 -9.17
C ALA A 145 -17.81 2.66 -9.81
N ASN A 146 -16.69 3.26 -10.22
CA ASN A 146 -15.56 2.57 -10.85
C ASN A 146 -14.46 2.15 -9.88
N ILE A 147 -14.49 2.63 -8.64
CA ILE A 147 -13.62 2.10 -7.59
C ILE A 147 -14.19 0.75 -7.13
N ARG A 148 -13.63 -0.34 -7.64
CA ARG A 148 -14.09 -1.68 -7.26
C ARG A 148 -13.73 -2.02 -5.83
N SER A 149 -12.60 -1.48 -5.35
CA SER A 149 -12.13 -1.70 -3.99
C SER A 149 -11.23 -0.57 -3.55
N MET A 150 -11.32 -0.18 -2.27
CA MET A 150 -10.38 0.74 -1.63
C MET A 150 -9.59 0.03 -0.54
N TRP A 151 -8.29 0.28 -0.52
CA TRP A 151 -7.36 -0.24 0.48
C TRP A 151 -6.59 0.87 1.17
N LEU A 152 -6.41 0.71 2.48
CA LEU A 152 -5.37 1.42 3.22
C LEU A 152 -4.12 0.54 3.22
N ALA A 153 -2.99 1.09 2.78
CA ALA A 153 -1.68 0.46 2.93
C ALA A 153 -0.82 1.39 3.79
N GLY A 154 -0.07 0.86 4.75
CA GLY A 154 0.73 1.72 5.61
C GLY A 154 1.93 1.03 6.23
N HIS A 155 3.09 1.68 6.11
CA HIS A 155 4.31 1.25 6.80
C HIS A 155 4.35 1.75 8.24
N SER A 156 4.68 0.87 9.19
CA SER A 156 4.98 1.25 10.58
C SER A 156 3.85 2.11 11.19
N GLN A 157 4.16 3.34 11.58
CA GLN A 157 3.20 4.31 12.07
C GLN A 157 2.07 4.64 11.06
N GLY A 158 2.34 4.60 9.75
CA GLY A 158 1.31 4.65 8.71
C GLY A 158 0.34 3.47 8.79
N GLY A 159 0.82 2.27 9.13
CA GLY A 159 -0.04 1.12 9.41
C GLY A 159 -0.86 1.28 10.70
N PHE A 160 -0.29 1.87 11.76
CA PHE A 160 -1.06 2.25 12.95
C PHE A 160 -2.17 3.26 12.62
N THR A 161 -1.89 4.22 11.74
CA THR A 161 -2.88 5.17 11.23
C THR A 161 -3.98 4.45 10.45
N SER A 162 -3.61 3.55 9.53
CA SER A 162 -4.60 2.74 8.81
C SER A 162 -5.50 1.97 9.76
N ARG A 163 -4.94 1.34 10.81
CA ARG A 163 -5.73 0.66 11.86
C ARG A 163 -6.68 1.61 12.59
N ARG A 164 -6.20 2.81 12.93
CA ARG A 164 -6.99 3.83 13.64
C ARG A 164 -8.18 4.29 12.80
N ILE A 165 -7.99 4.48 11.50
CA ILE A 165 -8.99 5.12 10.64
C ILE A 165 -9.88 4.12 9.89
N VAL A 166 -9.47 2.85 9.70
CA VAL A 166 -10.22 1.88 8.86
C VAL A 166 -11.69 1.71 9.25
N CYS A 167 -12.02 1.84 10.53
CA CYS A 167 -13.40 1.79 11.03
C CYS A 167 -13.94 3.14 11.52
N SER A 168 -13.30 4.26 11.19
CA SER A 168 -13.88 5.59 11.43
C SER A 168 -15.16 5.77 10.61
N ASP A 169 -15.98 6.76 11.00
CA ASP A 169 -17.24 7.03 10.31
C ASP A 169 -17.06 7.25 8.81
N TYR A 170 -15.98 7.93 8.41
CA TYR A 170 -15.67 8.17 7.01
C TYR A 170 -15.25 6.88 6.26
N PHE A 171 -14.32 6.08 6.81
CA PHE A 171 -13.71 4.98 6.07
C PHE A 171 -14.42 3.64 6.21
N ARG A 172 -15.19 3.39 7.28
CA ARG A 172 -15.83 2.09 7.54
C ARG A 172 -16.69 1.59 6.37
N GLY A 173 -17.37 2.52 5.69
CA GLY A 173 -18.23 2.29 4.54
C GLY A 173 -17.54 2.44 3.19
N LYS A 174 -16.21 2.60 3.16
CA LYS A 174 -15.44 2.84 1.93
C LYS A 174 -14.28 1.86 1.75
N VAL A 175 -13.59 1.51 2.83
CA VAL A 175 -12.38 0.66 2.81
C VAL A 175 -12.73 -0.82 2.88
N ASP A 176 -12.33 -1.57 1.87
CA ASP A 176 -12.53 -3.02 1.76
C ASP A 176 -11.38 -3.83 2.37
N GLY A 177 -10.19 -3.23 2.47
CA GLY A 177 -9.04 -3.92 3.04
C GLY A 177 -7.95 -3.02 3.63
N TRP A 178 -7.13 -3.62 4.48
CA TRP A 178 -5.97 -3.00 5.10
C TRP A 178 -4.73 -3.88 4.95
N LEU A 179 -3.71 -3.35 4.25
CA LEU A 179 -2.36 -3.90 4.19
C LEU A 179 -1.48 -3.20 5.25
N SER A 180 -1.12 -3.94 6.29
CA SER A 180 -0.20 -3.49 7.33
C SER A 180 1.21 -3.92 6.98
N LEU A 181 2.11 -2.97 6.73
CA LEU A 181 3.52 -3.21 6.42
C LEU A 181 4.33 -2.87 7.67
N SER A 182 4.65 -3.85 8.51
CA SER A 182 5.30 -3.63 9.82
C SER A 182 4.54 -2.67 10.75
N GLY A 183 3.24 -2.44 10.48
CA GLY A 183 2.33 -1.62 11.28
C GLY A 183 1.53 -2.42 12.31
N GLY A 184 1.93 -3.67 12.54
CA GLY A 184 1.32 -4.64 13.43
C GLY A 184 0.14 -5.41 12.84
N ARG A 185 -0.12 -6.56 13.46
CA ARG A 185 -1.10 -7.56 13.06
C ARG A 185 -2.35 -7.49 13.94
N ILE A 186 -3.52 -7.78 13.39
CA ILE A 186 -4.71 -8.04 14.22
C ILE A 186 -4.55 -9.40 14.93
N GLY A 187 -4.68 -9.44 16.27
CA GLY A 187 -4.30 -10.59 17.08
C GLY A 187 -2.78 -10.72 17.20
N GLN A 188 -2.13 -9.58 17.48
CA GLN A 188 -0.69 -9.28 17.66
C GLN A 188 0.34 -10.37 17.29
N ALA A 189 1.31 -10.00 16.44
CA ALA A 189 2.62 -10.66 16.44
C ALA A 189 3.55 -9.90 17.42
N PRO A 190 4.10 -10.55 18.48
CA PRO A 190 4.91 -9.85 19.47
C PRO A 190 6.18 -9.27 18.84
N PHE A 191 6.38 -7.96 18.96
CA PHE A 191 7.65 -7.33 18.58
C PHE A 191 8.79 -7.79 19.49
N VAL A 192 10.00 -7.90 18.95
CA VAL A 192 11.19 -8.13 19.78
C VAL A 192 11.38 -6.98 20.77
N LYS A 193 11.93 -7.28 21.95
CA LYS A 193 12.10 -6.29 23.05
C LYS A 193 12.83 -5.01 22.62
N GLN A 194 13.83 -5.13 21.75
CA GLN A 194 14.64 -4.00 21.26
C GLN A 194 14.19 -3.53 19.87
N PHE A 195 12.90 -3.64 19.56
CA PHE A 195 12.34 -3.07 18.34
C PHE A 195 12.45 -1.54 18.39
N GLY A 196 12.89 -0.91 17.30
CA GLY A 196 13.06 0.54 17.21
C GLY A 196 14.37 0.94 16.53
N PRO A 197 14.57 2.24 16.26
CA PRO A 197 15.81 2.74 15.68
C PRO A 197 16.98 2.47 16.62
N PRO A 198 18.19 2.18 16.09
CA PRO A 198 19.38 2.07 16.92
C PRO A 198 19.70 3.40 17.61
N LYS A 199 20.51 3.32 18.67
CA LYS A 199 21.12 4.47 19.32
C LYS A 199 22.11 5.16 18.36
N PRO A 200 22.53 6.41 18.63
CA PRO A 200 23.49 7.13 17.79
C PRO A 200 24.83 6.41 17.56
N ASP A 201 25.23 5.53 18.48
CA ASP A 201 26.43 4.70 18.37
C ASP A 201 26.22 3.41 17.54
N GLY A 202 25.02 3.24 16.96
CA GLY A 202 24.62 2.05 16.19
C GLY A 202 24.17 0.86 17.04
N SER A 203 24.27 0.94 18.38
CA SER A 203 23.83 -0.14 19.26
C SER A 203 22.30 -0.27 19.29
N PRO A 204 21.76 -1.45 19.63
CA PRO A 204 20.31 -1.63 19.78
C PRO A 204 19.70 -0.63 20.77
N PRO A 205 18.42 -0.25 20.59
CA PRO A 205 17.72 0.59 21.55
C PRO A 205 17.54 -0.12 22.89
N ASP A 206 17.19 0.66 23.91
CA ASP A 206 16.82 0.08 25.20
C ASP A 206 15.58 -0.82 25.05
N PRO A 207 15.52 -1.95 25.77
CA PRO A 207 14.36 -2.84 25.73
C PRO A 207 13.07 -2.10 26.08
N ARG A 208 12.03 -2.27 25.26
CA ARG A 208 10.70 -1.75 25.57
C ARG A 208 10.09 -2.49 26.77
N PRO A 209 9.35 -1.79 27.63
CA PRO A 209 8.53 -2.44 28.65
C PRO A 209 7.55 -3.42 28.01
N ALA A 210 7.33 -4.58 28.64
CA ALA A 210 6.33 -5.53 28.17
C ALA A 210 4.95 -4.87 28.10
N GLY A 211 4.22 -5.06 26.99
CA GLY A 211 2.88 -4.49 26.79
C GLY A 211 2.83 -3.02 26.38
N ALA A 212 3.96 -2.33 26.17
CA ALA A 212 4.00 -0.95 25.69
C ALA A 212 4.04 -0.89 24.15
N THR A 213 2.91 -1.13 23.49
CA THR A 213 2.73 -0.82 22.06
C THR A 213 1.42 -0.06 21.85
N PRO A 214 1.28 0.78 20.80
CA PRO A 214 -0.02 1.38 20.46
C PRO A 214 -1.14 0.35 20.18
N LEU A 215 -0.77 -0.93 20.08
CA LEU A 215 -1.65 -2.06 19.81
C LEU A 215 -1.91 -2.93 21.05
N SER A 216 -1.39 -2.54 22.22
CA SER A 216 -1.41 -3.35 23.44
C SER A 216 -2.80 -3.62 23.99
N ALA A 217 -3.80 -2.82 23.63
CA ALA A 217 -5.20 -3.05 23.99
C ALA A 217 -5.85 -4.22 23.21
N ASP A 218 -5.16 -4.79 22.20
CA ASP A 218 -5.57 -5.84 21.25
C ASP A 218 -7.06 -5.92 20.88
N THR A 219 -7.76 -4.79 20.94
CA THR A 219 -9.18 -4.73 20.61
C THR A 219 -9.29 -4.77 19.10
N PRO A 220 -9.86 -5.82 18.49
CA PRO A 220 -9.94 -5.89 17.05
C PRO A 220 -10.85 -4.77 16.51
N PRO A 221 -10.56 -4.22 15.32
CA PRO A 221 -11.45 -3.24 14.70
C PRO A 221 -12.89 -3.79 14.51
N ALA A 222 -13.89 -2.97 14.81
CA ALA A 222 -15.29 -3.41 14.87
C ALA A 222 -15.96 -3.62 13.51
N CYS A 223 -15.45 -2.97 12.45
CA CYS A 223 -16.00 -3.08 11.10
C CYS A 223 -15.36 -4.25 10.31
N ASP A 224 -15.94 -4.58 9.15
CA ASP A 224 -15.49 -5.71 8.33
C ASP A 224 -14.59 -5.28 7.17
N PHE A 225 -13.44 -5.92 7.00
CA PHE A 225 -12.48 -5.68 5.92
C PHE A 225 -11.50 -6.87 5.80
N SER A 226 -10.89 -7.01 4.62
CA SER A 226 -9.77 -7.94 4.35
C SER A 226 -8.48 -7.42 4.99
N HIS A 227 -7.63 -8.29 5.54
CA HIS A 227 -6.39 -7.87 6.21
C HIS A 227 -5.19 -8.66 5.70
N ILE A 228 -4.14 -7.95 5.34
CA ILE A 228 -2.85 -8.55 5.02
C ILE A 228 -1.83 -7.93 5.97
N PHE A 229 -1.08 -8.77 6.66
CA PHE A 229 0.03 -8.35 7.51
C PHE A 229 1.33 -8.77 6.86
N GLU A 230 2.22 -7.82 6.62
CA GLU A 230 3.59 -8.05 6.16
C GLU A 230 4.54 -7.53 7.23
N VAL A 231 5.65 -8.24 7.45
CA VAL A 231 6.65 -7.86 8.46
C VAL A 231 8.02 -8.46 8.14
N GLY A 232 9.09 -7.77 8.53
CA GLY A 232 10.43 -8.34 8.58
C GLY A 232 10.58 -9.34 9.73
N GLN A 233 11.23 -10.47 9.46
CA GLN A 233 11.45 -11.53 10.45
C GLN A 233 12.09 -11.01 11.74
N TRP A 234 13.05 -10.08 11.64
CA TRP A 234 13.76 -9.57 12.82
C TRP A 234 12.94 -8.64 13.70
N GLU A 235 11.77 -8.19 13.24
CA GLU A 235 10.92 -7.28 14.00
C GLU A 235 10.14 -7.98 15.10
N ILE A 236 9.83 -9.27 14.91
CA ILE A 236 8.94 -10.03 15.78
C ILE A 236 9.65 -11.22 16.44
N GLU A 237 9.21 -11.61 17.63
CA GLU A 237 9.68 -12.82 18.30
C GLU A 237 9.19 -14.07 17.59
N SER A 238 7.93 -14.06 17.14
CA SER A 238 7.33 -15.12 16.33
C SER A 238 6.03 -14.64 15.67
N LEU A 239 5.67 -15.27 14.54
CA LEU A 239 4.35 -15.12 13.96
C LEU A 239 3.37 -16.09 14.65
N PRO A 240 2.23 -15.63 15.19
CA PRO A 240 1.25 -16.50 15.81
C PRO A 240 0.75 -17.60 14.86
N ALA A 241 0.52 -18.80 15.39
CA ALA A 241 0.02 -19.94 14.61
C ALA A 241 -1.42 -19.71 14.11
N THR A 242 -2.21 -18.94 14.85
CA THR A 242 -3.63 -18.64 14.58
C THR A 242 -3.84 -17.17 14.27
N SER A 243 -5.02 -16.83 13.74
CA SER A 243 -5.41 -15.46 13.42
C SER A 243 -6.83 -15.22 13.92
N THR A 244 -6.99 -14.36 14.91
CA THR A 244 -8.32 -13.96 15.41
C THR A 244 -9.16 -13.30 14.32
N TRP A 245 -8.50 -12.67 13.34
CA TRP A 245 -9.16 -12.11 12.17
C TRP A 245 -9.64 -13.20 11.19
N ALA A 246 -8.86 -14.27 11.02
CA ALA A 246 -9.31 -15.44 10.26
C ALA A 246 -10.48 -16.14 10.94
N ASP A 247 -10.44 -16.25 12.28
CA ASP A 247 -11.53 -16.83 13.09
C ASP A 247 -12.81 -16.00 12.93
N LYS A 248 -12.72 -14.66 13.00
CA LYS A 248 -13.85 -13.73 12.77
C LYS A 248 -14.58 -14.03 11.45
N TYR A 249 -13.83 -14.33 10.40
CA TYR A 249 -14.40 -14.65 9.08
C TYR A 249 -14.52 -16.13 8.80
N ARG A 250 -14.34 -17.01 9.80
CA ARG A 250 -14.46 -18.46 9.64
C ARG A 250 -13.66 -18.98 8.44
N CYS A 251 -12.44 -18.46 8.27
CA CYS A 251 -11.55 -18.94 7.24
C CYS A 251 -11.18 -20.41 7.50
N GLY A 252 -10.77 -21.10 6.44
CA GLY A 252 -10.13 -22.41 6.53
C GLY A 252 -8.78 -22.36 7.26
N PRO A 253 -8.19 -23.53 7.52
CA PRO A 253 -6.92 -23.63 8.23
C PRO A 253 -5.80 -22.90 7.47
N ARG A 254 -4.86 -22.33 8.23
CA ARG A 254 -3.68 -21.65 7.69
C ARG A 254 -2.90 -22.59 6.76
N ILE A 255 -2.54 -22.09 5.58
CA ILE A 255 -1.71 -22.79 4.60
C ILE A 255 -0.42 -22.00 4.40
N ARG A 256 0.73 -22.67 4.48
CA ARG A 256 2.00 -22.12 4.01
C ARG A 256 2.06 -22.25 2.49
N ALA A 257 1.97 -21.13 1.79
CA ALA A 257 2.11 -21.08 0.35
C ALA A 257 3.59 -21.18 -0.06
N LYS A 258 3.86 -21.28 -1.36
CA LYS A 258 5.23 -21.26 -1.88
C LYS A 258 5.90 -19.93 -1.50
N ASP A 259 7.12 -20.03 -1.01
CA ASP A 259 7.94 -18.86 -0.68
C ASP A 259 8.15 -17.97 -1.91
N ILE A 260 8.11 -16.66 -1.68
CA ILE A 260 8.41 -15.65 -2.70
C ILE A 260 9.91 -15.42 -2.68
N VAL A 261 10.57 -15.60 -3.82
CA VAL A 261 12.01 -15.37 -3.96
C VAL A 261 12.25 -14.14 -4.82
N ASP A 262 13.04 -13.21 -4.31
CA ASP A 262 13.43 -11.99 -4.98
C ASP A 262 14.93 -11.96 -5.21
N ALA A 263 15.32 -11.83 -6.49
CA ALA A 263 16.71 -11.66 -6.90
C ALA A 263 17.17 -10.18 -6.86
N LYS A 264 16.22 -9.25 -6.69
CA LYS A 264 16.49 -7.81 -6.64
C LYS A 264 16.14 -7.25 -5.26
N PRO A 265 16.87 -6.23 -4.77
CA PRO A 265 16.48 -5.51 -3.56
C PRO A 265 15.22 -4.66 -3.80
N GLY A 266 14.63 -4.17 -2.71
CA GLY A 266 13.77 -3.00 -2.77
C GLY A 266 14.56 -1.70 -2.99
N HIS A 267 13.86 -0.59 -3.24
CA HIS A 267 14.47 0.66 -3.69
C HIS A 267 15.16 1.47 -2.57
N VAL A 268 14.66 1.40 -1.34
CA VAL A 268 15.07 2.31 -0.26
C VAL A 268 15.33 1.57 1.04
N TRP A 269 16.06 2.23 1.93
CA TRP A 269 16.17 1.86 3.34
C TRP A 269 16.27 3.12 4.21
N ASP A 270 16.41 2.98 5.53
CA ASP A 270 16.77 4.10 6.39
C ASP A 270 18.25 4.46 6.22
N TYR A 271 18.53 5.45 5.37
CA TYR A 271 19.90 5.87 5.05
C TYR A 271 20.70 6.38 6.25
N ALA A 272 20.02 6.87 7.30
CA ALA A 272 20.67 7.48 8.44
C ALA A 272 20.96 6.47 9.57
N ARG A 273 20.14 5.41 9.68
CA ARG A 273 20.14 4.52 10.85
C ARG A 273 20.17 3.03 10.51
N ALA A 274 20.41 2.66 9.25
CA ALA A 274 20.64 1.26 8.89
C ALA A 274 21.91 0.70 9.54
N GLY A 275 21.96 -0.61 9.74
CA GLY A 275 23.11 -1.32 10.34
C GLY A 275 22.73 -2.18 11.55
N TYR A 276 21.53 -1.97 12.11
CA TYR A 276 20.94 -2.81 13.13
C TYR A 276 19.80 -3.65 12.55
N LYS A 277 19.97 -4.98 12.52
CA LYS A 277 19.10 -5.91 11.78
C LYS A 277 17.59 -5.79 12.05
N VAL A 278 17.19 -5.43 13.27
CA VAL A 278 15.77 -5.26 13.64
C VAL A 278 15.20 -3.99 13.03
N TRP A 279 15.98 -2.91 13.02
CA TRP A 279 15.58 -1.65 12.39
C TRP A 279 15.69 -1.71 10.86
N GLY A 280 16.68 -2.42 10.34
CA GLY A 280 16.90 -2.60 8.91
C GLY A 280 18.35 -2.46 8.51
N MET A 281 18.69 -3.16 7.43
CA MET A 281 19.98 -3.07 6.75
C MET A 281 19.82 -2.32 5.42
N LYS A 282 20.90 -2.22 4.64
CA LYS A 282 20.76 -1.83 3.23
C LYS A 282 19.81 -2.81 2.52
N ALA A 283 18.94 -2.29 1.68
CA ALA A 283 18.00 -3.12 0.92
C ALA A 283 18.78 -4.17 0.09
N ARG A 284 18.31 -5.41 0.13
CA ARG A 284 18.98 -6.56 -0.50
C ARG A 284 17.95 -7.55 -1.05
N PRO A 285 18.33 -8.45 -1.98
CA PRO A 285 17.51 -9.60 -2.36
C PRO A 285 17.09 -10.44 -1.15
N GLY A 286 16.06 -11.28 -1.29
CA GLY A 286 15.55 -12.03 -0.16
C GLY A 286 14.46 -13.04 -0.49
N THR A 287 13.90 -13.62 0.56
CA THR A 287 12.79 -14.58 0.48
C THR A 287 11.72 -14.16 1.48
N ALA A 288 10.45 -14.37 1.13
CA ALA A 288 9.34 -14.17 2.04
C ALA A 288 8.49 -15.45 2.16
N GLU A 289 8.18 -15.82 3.40
CA GLU A 289 7.20 -16.86 3.70
C GLU A 289 5.80 -16.27 3.64
N VAL A 290 4.86 -17.02 3.07
CA VAL A 290 3.47 -16.59 2.90
C VAL A 290 2.54 -17.58 3.59
N TYR A 291 1.69 -17.06 4.46
CA TYR A 291 0.69 -17.82 5.19
C TYR A 291 -0.70 -17.31 4.84
N ASP A 292 -1.47 -18.12 4.13
CA ASP A 292 -2.82 -17.79 3.69
C ASP A 292 -3.87 -18.46 4.57
N TYR A 293 -4.96 -17.74 4.85
CA TYR A 293 -6.15 -18.28 5.48
C TYR A 293 -7.26 -18.34 4.43
N PRO A 294 -7.44 -19.48 3.74
CA PRO A 294 -8.31 -19.57 2.57
C PRO A 294 -9.79 -19.60 2.96
N LYS A 295 -10.69 -19.45 1.97
CA LYS A 295 -12.15 -19.70 2.15
C LYS A 295 -12.79 -18.88 3.28
N CYS A 296 -12.30 -17.67 3.55
CA CYS A 296 -12.96 -16.76 4.46
C CYS A 296 -14.38 -16.40 3.98
N ARG A 297 -15.26 -16.12 4.92
CA ARG A 297 -16.62 -15.62 4.67
C ARG A 297 -16.57 -14.41 3.72
N ASP A 298 -17.55 -14.34 2.83
CA ASP A 298 -17.71 -13.28 1.82
C ASP A 298 -16.50 -13.12 0.89
N GLY A 299 -15.64 -14.16 0.79
CA GLY A 299 -14.44 -14.16 -0.05
C GLY A 299 -13.29 -13.30 0.48
N ARG A 300 -13.34 -12.86 1.76
CA ARG A 300 -12.32 -11.98 2.33
C ARG A 300 -10.91 -12.56 2.25
N VAL A 301 -9.93 -11.68 2.14
CA VAL A 301 -8.51 -12.06 2.15
C VAL A 301 -7.96 -11.83 3.54
N VAL A 302 -7.38 -12.88 4.13
CA VAL A 302 -6.59 -12.83 5.36
C VAL A 302 -5.28 -13.56 5.11
N ALA A 303 -4.15 -12.85 5.28
CA ALA A 303 -2.82 -13.41 5.02
C ALA A 303 -1.75 -12.76 5.90
N ASP A 304 -0.73 -13.53 6.24
CA ASP A 304 0.50 -13.07 6.86
C ASP A 304 1.68 -13.32 5.89
N VAL A 305 2.58 -12.35 5.76
CA VAL A 305 3.79 -12.43 4.92
C VAL A 305 4.99 -12.05 5.78
N VAL A 306 5.96 -12.95 5.92
CA VAL A 306 7.17 -12.71 6.72
C VAL A 306 8.37 -12.64 5.79
N ARG A 307 9.00 -11.48 5.69
CA ARG A 307 10.22 -11.32 4.91
C ARG A 307 11.42 -11.80 5.72
N MET A 308 12.04 -12.87 5.23
CA MET A 308 13.09 -13.59 5.94
C MET A 308 14.39 -12.80 5.96
N ASP A 309 15.02 -12.80 7.13
CA ASP A 309 16.23 -12.04 7.44
C ASP A 309 16.10 -10.52 7.25
N LYS A 310 14.87 -9.97 7.22
CA LYS A 310 14.60 -8.54 7.03
C LYS A 310 14.27 -7.80 8.31
N GLY A 311 14.66 -6.53 8.34
CA GLY A 311 14.29 -5.57 9.37
C GLY A 311 13.24 -4.55 8.93
N HIS A 312 12.91 -3.64 9.83
CA HIS A 312 11.78 -2.72 9.74
C HIS A 312 11.78 -1.76 8.54
N THR A 313 12.95 -1.32 8.07
CA THR A 313 13.06 -0.21 7.11
C THR A 313 13.60 -0.61 5.74
N GLU A 314 13.84 -1.90 5.50
CA GLU A 314 14.25 -2.38 4.18
C GLU A 314 13.06 -2.32 3.22
N GLY A 315 13.14 -1.55 2.14
CA GLY A 315 12.10 -1.47 1.12
C GLY A 315 11.71 -2.84 0.57
N LEU A 316 10.44 -3.01 0.22
CA LEU A 316 9.93 -4.28 -0.27
C LEU A 316 10.53 -4.62 -1.63
N GLU A 317 10.88 -5.88 -1.79
CA GLU A 317 11.36 -6.43 -3.04
C GLU A 317 10.24 -6.53 -4.10
N PRO A 318 10.56 -6.57 -5.40
CA PRO A 318 9.56 -6.48 -6.45
C PRO A 318 8.55 -7.65 -6.47
N ASN A 319 8.97 -8.90 -6.28
CA ASN A 319 8.05 -10.05 -6.30
C ASN A 319 7.21 -10.10 -5.02
N VAL A 320 7.75 -9.73 -3.86
CA VAL A 320 6.96 -9.56 -2.63
C VAL A 320 5.90 -8.48 -2.82
N THR A 321 6.29 -7.31 -3.37
CA THR A 321 5.36 -6.22 -3.69
C THR A 321 4.24 -6.69 -4.60
N GLU A 322 4.57 -7.39 -5.69
CA GLU A 322 3.57 -7.92 -6.62
C GLU A 322 2.64 -8.93 -5.93
N ALA A 323 3.16 -9.82 -5.10
CA ALA A 323 2.38 -10.82 -4.41
C ALA A 323 1.36 -10.17 -3.45
N LEU A 324 1.75 -9.12 -2.72
CA LEU A 324 0.82 -8.34 -1.89
C LEU A 324 -0.26 -7.67 -2.74
N ILE A 325 0.11 -7.11 -3.90
CA ILE A 325 -0.84 -6.50 -4.82
C ILE A 325 -1.82 -7.54 -5.37
N LYS A 326 -1.35 -8.73 -5.76
CA LYS A 326 -2.21 -9.86 -6.19
C LYS A 326 -3.25 -10.20 -5.13
N LYS A 327 -2.86 -10.21 -3.85
CA LYS A 327 -3.79 -10.44 -2.73
C LYS A 327 -4.78 -9.29 -2.55
N ILE A 328 -4.32 -8.04 -2.62
CA ILE A 328 -5.19 -6.84 -2.64
C ILE A 328 -6.23 -6.96 -3.76
N VAL A 329 -5.79 -7.29 -4.97
CA VAL A 329 -6.68 -7.29 -6.14
C VAL A 329 -7.61 -8.50 -6.22
N ALA A 330 -7.29 -9.59 -5.53
CA ALA A 330 -8.14 -10.78 -5.42
C ALA A 330 -9.26 -10.61 -4.39
N ALA A 331 -9.14 -9.65 -3.47
CA ALA A 331 -10.14 -9.45 -2.44
C ALA A 331 -11.47 -8.90 -3.00
N PRO A 332 -12.60 -9.23 -2.34
CA PRO A 332 -13.87 -8.59 -2.65
C PRO A 332 -13.78 -7.09 -2.37
N GLY A 333 -14.63 -6.33 -3.05
CA GLY A 333 -14.78 -4.92 -2.78
C GLY A 333 -16.23 -4.46 -2.93
N GLY A 334 -16.40 -3.16 -3.17
CA GLY A 334 -17.68 -2.55 -3.48
C GLY A 334 -18.25 -1.68 -2.37
N LYS A 335 -17.57 -1.55 -1.21
CA LYS A 335 -18.02 -0.63 -0.14
C LYS A 335 -18.14 0.81 -0.63
N ALA A 336 -17.13 1.29 -1.36
CA ALA A 336 -17.18 2.60 -1.99
C ALA A 336 -18.40 2.75 -2.92
N GLN A 337 -18.84 1.69 -3.60
CA GLN A 337 -19.98 1.73 -4.52
C GLN A 337 -21.33 1.71 -3.80
N SER A 338 -21.42 1.01 -2.65
CA SER A 338 -22.67 0.76 -1.92
C SER A 338 -23.16 1.92 -1.03
N GLY A 339 -22.61 3.12 -1.18
CA GLY A 339 -23.23 4.33 -0.63
C GLY A 339 -22.73 4.83 0.73
N GLY A 340 -21.51 4.51 1.15
CA GLY A 340 -20.87 5.26 2.24
C GLY A 340 -20.54 6.68 1.77
N THR A 341 -21.40 7.67 2.04
CA THR A 341 -21.04 9.10 1.99
C THR A 341 -19.98 9.41 3.03
#